data_AF-A0A2T1BZE7-F1
#
_entry.id   AF-A0A2T1BZE7-F1
#
_cell.length_a   1.000
_cell.length_b   1.000
_cell.length_c   1.000
_cell.angle_alpha   90.00
_cell.angle_beta   90.00
_cell.angle_gamma   90.00
#
_symmetry.space_group_name_H-M   'P 1'
#
loop_
_entity.id
_entity.type
_entity.pdbx_description
1 polymer ?
#
loop_
_entity_poly.entity_id
_entity_poly.type
_entity_poly.pdbx_seq_one_letter_code
_entity_poly.pdbx_strand_id
1 'polypeptide(L)'
;MHITQGIKHLASDRHCYWLIDAIRSYQPQLRKKQDLVEFQLWELTVDLDKSTAVLTCKADKNEPPSVEQHIEFTDYPEKTAKFYVCDDVLMLPEEY
;
A
#
# COMPACT_ATOMS: atom_id res chain seq x y z
N MET A 1 5.77 1.42 -12.04
CA MET A 1 5.93 0.95 -10.65
C MET A 1 6.71 -0.36 -10.62
N HIS A 2 7.90 -0.33 -10.05
CA HIS A 2 8.71 -1.51 -9.72
C HIS A 2 8.31 -2.05 -8.34
N ILE A 3 8.61 -3.32 -8.07
CA ILE A 3 8.39 -3.97 -6.77
C ILE A 3 9.67 -4.69 -6.36
N THR A 4 9.99 -4.69 -5.07
CA THR A 4 11.12 -5.47 -4.54
C THR A 4 10.80 -6.96 -4.56
N GLN A 5 11.85 -7.78 -4.41
CA GLN A 5 11.68 -9.22 -4.25
C GLN A 5 10.92 -9.54 -2.96
N GLY A 6 11.10 -8.76 -1.88
CA GLY A 6 10.34 -8.91 -0.64
C GLY A 6 8.83 -8.77 -0.85
N ILE A 7 8.40 -7.72 -1.54
CA ILE A 7 6.99 -7.52 -1.90
C ILE A 7 6.45 -8.63 -2.79
N LYS A 8 7.23 -9.05 -3.80
CA LYS A 8 6.82 -10.13 -4.69
C LYS A 8 6.65 -11.46 -3.92
N HIS A 9 7.54 -11.74 -2.98
CA HIS A 9 7.47 -12.92 -2.13
C HIS A 9 6.27 -12.84 -1.20
N LEU A 10 6.06 -11.70 -0.52
CA LEU A 10 4.93 -11.49 0.38
C LEU A 10 3.59 -11.62 -0.35
N ALA A 11 3.46 -11.03 -1.54
CA ALA A 11 2.24 -11.15 -2.33
C ALA A 11 1.97 -12.58 -2.81
N SER A 12 3.02 -13.35 -3.08
CA SER A 12 2.90 -14.77 -3.43
C SER A 12 2.52 -15.62 -2.23
N ASP A 13 3.16 -15.41 -1.08
CA ASP A 13 2.95 -16.16 0.16
C ASP A 13 1.56 -15.88 0.74
N ARG A 14 1.12 -14.63 0.68
CA ARG A 14 -0.14 -14.16 1.27
C ARG A 14 -1.27 -13.97 0.27
N HIS A 15 -1.04 -14.29 -1.00
CA HIS A 15 -2.01 -14.16 -2.10
C HIS A 15 -2.57 -12.73 -2.28
N CYS A 16 -1.77 -11.72 -1.95
CA CYS A 16 -2.18 -10.31 -1.91
C CYS A 16 -1.77 -9.51 -3.16
N TYR A 17 -1.85 -10.12 -4.34
CA TYR A 17 -1.55 -9.41 -5.60
C TYR A 17 -2.51 -8.25 -5.86
N TRP A 18 -3.76 -8.37 -5.40
CA TRP A 18 -4.76 -7.31 -5.48
C TRP A 18 -4.29 -6.01 -4.80
N LEU A 19 -3.48 -6.11 -3.75
CA LEU A 19 -2.95 -4.94 -3.04
C LEU A 19 -1.95 -4.18 -3.89
N ILE A 20 -1.07 -4.90 -4.59
CA ILE A 20 -0.10 -4.30 -5.52
C ILE A 20 -0.85 -3.61 -6.66
N ASP A 21 -1.88 -4.26 -7.20
CA ASP A 21 -2.70 -3.70 -8.28
C ASP A 21 -3.46 -2.45 -7.83
N ALA A 22 -4.06 -2.50 -6.63
CA ALA A 22 -4.70 -1.36 -5.99
C ALA A 22 -3.73 -0.17 -5.86
N ILE A 23 -2.55 -0.36 -5.27
CA ILE A 23 -1.53 0.70 -5.14
C ILE A 23 -1.12 1.24 -6.52
N ARG A 24 -0.95 0.37 -7.52
CA ARG A 24 -0.64 0.77 -8.91
C ARG A 24 -1.72 1.65 -9.52
N SER A 25 -2.99 1.33 -9.28
CA SER A 25 -4.12 2.09 -9.79
C SER A 25 -4.11 3.55 -9.32
N TYR A 26 -3.59 3.83 -8.12
CA TYR A 26 -3.46 5.19 -7.60
C TYR A 26 -2.22 5.95 -8.07
N GLN A 27 -1.17 5.27 -8.56
CA GLN A 27 0.06 5.93 -9.00
C GLN A 27 -0.15 7.08 -10.01
N PRO A 28 -1.02 6.98 -11.03
CA PRO A 28 -1.29 8.08 -11.96
C PRO A 28 -1.89 9.32 -11.27
N GLN A 29 -2.69 9.12 -10.22
CA GLN A 29 -3.27 10.21 -9.43
C GLN A 29 -2.23 10.81 -8.47
N LEU A 30 -1.44 9.96 -7.82
CA LEU A 30 -0.43 10.37 -6.84
C LEU A 30 0.74 11.12 -7.48
N ARG A 31 1.12 10.77 -8.71
CA ARG A 31 2.12 11.51 -9.51
C ARG A 31 1.76 12.98 -9.77
N LYS A 32 0.49 13.38 -9.58
CA LYS A 32 0.06 14.78 -9.69
C LYS A 32 0.34 15.59 -8.41
N LYS A 33 0.60 14.93 -7.28
CA LYS A 33 0.90 15.55 -5.98
C LYS A 33 2.39 15.45 -5.73
N GLN A 34 3.09 16.59 -5.73
CA GLN A 34 4.55 16.65 -5.54
C GLN A 34 5.00 15.92 -4.26
N ASP A 35 4.26 16.08 -3.15
CA ASP A 35 4.57 15.44 -1.86
C ASP A 35 4.52 13.91 -1.88
N LEU A 36 3.77 13.32 -2.82
CA LEU A 36 3.61 11.87 -2.95
C LEU A 36 4.47 11.30 -4.09
N VAL A 37 5.19 12.14 -4.82
CA VAL A 37 6.15 11.69 -5.84
C VAL A 37 7.42 11.18 -5.18
N GLU A 38 7.89 11.87 -4.14
CA GLU A 38 9.14 11.52 -3.45
C GLU A 38 8.96 10.29 -2.54
N PHE A 39 7.92 10.29 -1.70
CA PHE A 39 7.68 9.20 -0.76
C PHE A 39 6.19 9.02 -0.46
N GLN A 40 5.72 7.77 -0.50
CA GLN A 40 4.35 7.39 -0.16
C GLN A 40 4.37 6.32 0.91
N LEU A 41 3.66 6.60 2.00
CA LEU A 41 3.39 5.64 3.07
C LEU A 41 2.02 5.03 2.85
N TRP A 42 2.02 3.74 2.54
CA TRP A 42 0.82 2.93 2.39
C TRP A 42 0.61 2.09 3.64
N GLU A 43 -0.58 2.19 4.23
CA GLU A 43 -0.97 1.39 5.38
C GLU A 43 -2.30 0.69 5.09
N LEU A 44 -2.26 -0.62 5.15
CA LEU A 44 -3.42 -1.50 5.04
C LEU A 44 -3.87 -1.88 6.45
N THR A 45 -5.11 -1.60 6.79
CA THR A 45 -5.74 -2.06 8.02
C THR A 45 -6.84 -3.05 7.67
N VAL A 46 -6.75 -4.26 8.19
CA VAL A 46 -7.65 -5.38 7.89
C VAL A 46 -8.51 -5.65 9.11
N ASP A 47 -9.81 -5.71 8.89
CA ASP A 47 -10.80 -6.19 9.84
C ASP A 47 -10.99 -7.70 9.62
N LEU A 48 -10.33 -8.50 10.47
CA LEU A 48 -10.39 -9.96 10.40
C LEU A 48 -11.78 -10.52 10.73
N ASP A 49 -12.64 -9.76 11.41
CA ASP A 49 -13.99 -10.20 11.77
C ASP A 49 -14.93 -10.12 10.56
N LYS A 50 -14.81 -9.03 9.79
CA LYS A 50 -15.61 -8.78 8.58
C LYS A 50 -14.91 -9.20 7.28
N SER A 51 -13.65 -9.61 7.36
CA SER A 51 -12.78 -9.82 6.19
C SER A 51 -12.72 -8.60 5.27
N THR A 52 -12.81 -7.39 5.83
CA THR A 52 -12.70 -6.13 5.07
C THR A 52 -11.34 -5.49 5.30
N ALA A 53 -10.93 -4.55 4.47
CA ALA A 53 -9.75 -3.74 4.74
C ALA A 53 -9.91 -2.29 4.33
N VAL A 54 -9.04 -1.44 4.85
CA VAL A 54 -8.92 -0.04 4.50
C VAL A 54 -7.46 0.21 4.15
N LEU A 55 -7.22 0.58 2.90
CA LEU A 55 -5.91 0.95 2.38
C LEU A 55 -5.81 2.48 2.38
N THR A 56 -4.84 3.01 3.09
CA THR A 56 -4.59 4.45 3.16
C THR A 56 -3.21 4.80 2.60
N CYS A 57 -3.10 5.95 1.95
CA CYS A 57 -1.83 6.51 1.49
C CYS A 57 -1.64 7.91 2.08
N LYS A 58 -0.48 8.17 2.67
CA LYS A 58 -0.07 9.49 3.14
C LYS A 58 1.36 9.82 2.73
N ALA A 59 1.71 11.09 2.67
CA ALA A 59 3.09 11.53 2.51
C ALA A 59 3.84 11.39 3.85
N ASP A 60 5.17 11.50 3.84
CA ASP A 60 5.99 11.63 5.06
C ASP A 60 5.87 13.04 5.67
N LYS A 61 4.63 13.44 5.92
CA LYS A 61 4.26 14.69 6.58
C LYS A 61 3.18 14.36 7.62
N ASN A 62 3.08 15.17 8.67
CA ASN A 62 2.00 15.10 9.67
C ASN A 62 0.66 15.58 9.09
N GLU A 63 0.26 15.03 7.95
CA GLU A 63 -0.96 15.36 7.23
C GLU A 63 -1.92 14.16 7.17
N PRO A 64 -3.23 14.41 7.01
CA PRO A 64 -4.21 13.35 6.83
C PRO A 64 -3.90 12.51 5.58
N PRO A 65 -4.35 11.24 5.53
CA PRO A 65 -4.16 10.39 4.37
C PRO A 65 -4.76 11.05 3.12
N SER A 66 -3.94 11.12 2.07
CA SER A 66 -4.29 11.71 0.78
C SER A 66 -5.18 10.79 -0.06
N VAL A 67 -5.12 9.49 0.21
CA VAL A 67 -5.97 8.47 -0.41
C VAL A 67 -6.44 7.53 0.68
N GLU A 68 -7.72 7.20 0.63
CA GLU A 68 -8.34 6.16 1.43
C GLU A 68 -9.17 5.30 0.49
N GLN A 69 -8.96 3.99 0.54
CA GLN A 69 -9.68 3.01 -0.25
C GLN A 69 -10.22 1.93 0.68
N HIS A 70 -11.53 1.71 0.60
CA HIS A 70 -12.22 0.66 1.33
C HIS A 70 -12.25 -0.60 0.46
N ILE A 71 -11.76 -1.69 1.03
CA ILE A 71 -11.70 -3.02 0.44
C ILE A 71 -12.83 -3.84 1.08
N GLU A 72 -13.85 -4.16 0.29
CA GLU A 72 -15.03 -4.90 0.76
C GLU A 72 -14.73 -6.35 1.13
N PHE A 73 -13.66 -6.94 0.56
CA PHE A 73 -13.23 -8.29 0.89
C PHE A 73 -11.72 -8.47 0.73
N THR A 74 -11.08 -9.08 1.72
CA THR A 74 -9.65 -9.40 1.71
C THR A 74 -9.38 -10.73 2.43
N ASP A 75 -8.48 -11.53 1.85
CA ASP A 75 -7.93 -12.73 2.49
C ASP A 75 -6.62 -12.45 3.24
N TYR A 76 -6.28 -11.17 3.48
CA TYR A 76 -5.03 -10.80 4.14
C TYR A 76 -5.03 -11.28 5.61
N PRO A 77 -4.05 -12.10 6.04
CA PRO A 77 -4.12 -12.78 7.33
C PRO A 77 -3.76 -11.90 8.55
N GLU A 78 -3.11 -10.75 8.36
CA GLU A 78 -2.75 -9.85 9.46
C GLU A 78 -3.68 -8.64 9.56
N LYS A 79 -3.77 -8.06 10.75
CA LYS A 79 -4.60 -6.87 11.01
C LYS A 79 -4.06 -5.61 10.38
N THR A 80 -2.75 -5.49 10.20
CA THR A 80 -2.14 -4.29 9.64
C THR A 80 -0.91 -4.66 8.81
N ALA A 81 -0.69 -3.92 7.73
CA ALA A 81 0.49 -4.04 6.91
C ALA A 81 0.92 -2.67 6.39
N LYS A 82 2.22 -2.44 6.32
CA LYS A 82 2.81 -1.16 5.89
C LYS A 82 3.69 -1.39 4.69
N PHE A 83 3.67 -0.44 3.77
CA PHE A 83 4.44 -0.45 2.54
C PHE A 83 4.90 0.95 2.21
N TYR A 84 6.06 1.06 1.58
CA TYR A 84 6.60 2.33 1.12
C TYR A 84 6.74 2.33 -0.39
N VAL A 85 6.39 3.45 -1.02
CA VAL A 85 6.73 3.70 -2.42
C VAL A 85 7.65 4.90 -2.46
N CYS A 86 8.89 4.67 -2.90
CA CYS A 86 9.89 5.71 -3.15
C CYS A 86 10.37 5.56 -4.59
N ASP A 87 10.44 6.67 -5.33
CA ASP A 87 10.90 6.68 -6.73
C ASP A 87 10.21 5.61 -7.61
N ASP A 88 8.89 5.45 -7.47
CA ASP A 88 8.09 4.45 -8.20
C ASP A 88 8.45 2.97 -7.89
N VAL A 89 9.18 2.71 -6.80
CA VAL A 89 9.52 1.37 -6.28
C VAL A 89 8.71 1.09 -5.01
N LEU A 90 7.85 0.06 -5.05
CA LEU A 90 7.13 -0.47 -3.88
C LEU A 90 8.03 -1.46 -3.13
N MET A 91 8.21 -1.21 -1.83
CA MET A 91 9.08 -1.97 -0.95
C MET A 91 8.48 -2.12 0.45
N LEU A 92 8.97 -3.10 1.20
CA LEU A 92 8.60 -3.26 2.60
C LEU A 92 9.32 -2.24 3.48
N PRO A 93 8.77 -1.88 4.65
CA PRO A 93 9.43 -1.01 5.61
C PRO A 93 10.77 -1.55 6.12
N GLU A 94 10.97 -2.86 6.02
CA GLU A 94 12.23 -3.52 6.38
C GLU A 94 13.29 -3.46 5.26
N GLU A 95 12.91 -3.05 4.04
CA GLU A 95 13.79 -2.94 2.86
C GLU A 95 14.23 -1.48 2.55
N TYR A 96 13.75 -0.50 3.32
CA TYR A 96 14.09 0.93 3.22
C TYR A 96 15.12 1.32 4.28
#